data_AF-A0AA47M5Y9-F1
#
_entry.id   AF-A0AA47M5Y9-F1
#
_cell.length_a   1.000
_cell.length_b   1.000
_cell.length_c   1.000
_cell.angle_alpha   90.00
_cell.angle_beta   90.00
_cell.angle_gamma   90.00
#
_symmetry.space_group_name_H-M   'P 1'
#
loop_
_entity.id
_entity.type
_entity.pdbx_description
1 polymer ?
#
loop_
_entity_poly.entity_id
_entity_poly.type
_entity_poly.pdbx_seq_one_letter_code
_entity_poly.pdbx_strand_id
1 'polypeptide(L)'
;MILICDCHISGSSFVLTATYCTTIFALMLLSLLETILVMHLMEKDSRSQENEETDCRTAKDFDQALPLDEVSSQKVCSYYDVLQHLNVSKNNEIHTLTRPVLDHTKPTDVYLEVAFYAILDMLWHSDLLSWDPKDFCNITTIPSVPDELIWKPDIIIKEMTDLDKAPPTPYLTLYSNGTVHQNKGMVVVTTCKMNIYSFPFDTQRCNLSFNSITNTDFSLSSNSISGKELKLIPADTSKLATLWTREVLQTQDEWEFCNVKVTNSNSEDVPDVIVFTVCLYVLTLTLTAAFDACYHM
;
A
#
# COMPACT_ATOMS: atom_id res chain seq x y z
N MET A 1 13.38 -32.87 -8.80
CA MET A 1 14.59 -33.62 -9.22
C MET A 1 15.18 -34.25 -7.97
N ILE A 2 14.91 -35.54 -7.74
CA ILE A 2 15.37 -36.28 -6.56
C ILE A 2 16.68 -36.96 -6.98
N LEU A 3 17.79 -36.56 -6.37
CA LEU A 3 19.08 -37.24 -6.52
C LEU A 3 19.17 -38.31 -5.42
N ILE A 4 19.03 -39.58 -5.83
CA ILE A 4 19.33 -40.74 -4.99
C ILE A 4 20.80 -41.08 -5.24
N CYS A 5 21.64 -40.87 -4.22
CA CYS A 5 23.00 -41.42 -4.22
C CYS A 5 22.93 -42.87 -3.74
N ASP A 6 23.19 -43.81 -4.63
CA ASP A 6 23.45 -45.21 -4.27
C ASP A 6 24.75 -45.29 -3.45
N CYS A 7 24.61 -45.52 -2.14
CA CYS A 7 25.72 -45.85 -1.27
C CYS A 7 25.53 -47.28 -0.75
N HIS A 8 26.36 -48.19 -1.26
CA HIS A 8 26.46 -49.56 -0.78
C HIS A 8 27.11 -49.56 0.61
N ILE A 9 26.32 -49.79 1.67
CA ILE A 9 26.82 -49.72 3.05
C ILE A 9 26.59 -51.03 3.82
N SER A 10 27.68 -51.49 4.44
CA SER A 10 27.82 -52.63 5.34
C SER A 10 26.85 -52.60 6.54
N GLY A 11 26.41 -53.78 6.98
CA GLY A 11 25.24 -54.01 7.85
C GLY A 11 25.23 -53.38 9.26
N SER A 12 26.30 -52.72 9.72
CA SER A 12 26.31 -51.98 10.98
C SER A 12 25.80 -50.54 10.88
N SER A 13 25.82 -49.94 9.67
CA SER A 13 25.37 -48.56 9.46
C SER A 13 23.85 -48.46 9.29
N PHE A 14 23.20 -49.52 8.80
CA PHE A 14 21.74 -49.58 8.62
C PHE A 14 20.98 -49.38 9.94
N VAL A 15 21.46 -49.99 11.03
CA VAL A 15 20.84 -49.86 12.35
C VAL A 15 20.96 -48.43 12.88
N LEU A 16 22.08 -47.75 12.61
CA LEU A 16 22.30 -46.37 13.04
C LEU A 16 21.43 -45.38 12.25
N THR A 17 21.32 -45.57 10.93
CA THR A 17 20.45 -44.74 10.08
C THR A 17 18.97 -44.98 10.40
N ALA A 18 18.56 -46.22 10.62
CA ALA A 18 17.17 -46.55 10.97
C ALA A 18 16.78 -45.97 12.34
N THR A 19 17.67 -46.04 13.34
CA THR A 19 17.45 -45.42 14.65
C THR A 19 17.41 -43.89 14.56
N TYR A 20 18.30 -43.28 13.77
CA TYR A 20 18.26 -41.83 13.54
C TYR A 20 16.97 -41.37 12.86
N CYS A 21 16.56 -42.03 11.76
CA CYS A 21 15.31 -41.70 11.08
C CYS A 21 14.08 -41.87 11.97
N THR A 22 14.00 -42.96 12.74
CA THR A 22 12.86 -43.20 13.65
C THR A 22 12.78 -42.15 14.76
N THR A 23 13.93 -41.71 15.30
CA THR A 23 13.96 -40.60 16.28
C THR A 23 13.52 -39.27 15.67
N ILE A 24 13.95 -38.94 14.45
CA ILE A 24 13.51 -37.71 13.77
C ILE A 24 12.01 -37.73 13.50
N PHE A 25 11.47 -38.82 12.97
CA PHE A 25 10.03 -38.92 12.72
C PHE A 25 9.21 -38.82 14.01
N ALA A 26 9.69 -39.39 15.11
CA ALA A 26 9.05 -39.25 16.42
C ALA A 26 9.09 -37.79 16.92
N LEU A 27 10.21 -37.08 16.78
CA LEU A 27 10.34 -35.67 17.17
C LEU A 27 9.46 -34.75 16.32
N MET A 28 9.35 -35.00 15.02
CA MET A 28 8.44 -34.25 14.14
C MET A 28 6.97 -34.47 14.54
N LEU A 29 6.58 -35.69 14.88
CA LEU A 29 5.21 -35.99 15.34
C LEU A 29 4.90 -35.37 16.71
N LEU A 30 5.88 -35.31 17.62
CA LEU A 30 5.75 -34.62 18.91
C LEU A 30 5.55 -33.11 18.72
N SER A 31 6.32 -32.47 17.84
CA SER A 31 6.16 -31.04 17.53
C SER A 31 4.80 -30.73 16.87
N LEU A 32 4.30 -31.64 16.02
CA LEU A 32 2.96 -31.51 15.45
C LEU A 32 1.86 -31.63 16.53
N LEU A 33 2.02 -32.54 17.50
CA LEU A 33 1.08 -32.69 18.60
C LEU A 33 1.06 -31.43 19.49
N GLU A 34 2.22 -30.84 19.78
CA GLU A 34 2.34 -29.61 20.56
C GLU A 34 1.65 -28.43 19.86
N THR A 35 1.84 -28.27 18.55
CA THR A 35 1.19 -27.20 17.78
C THR A 35 -0.33 -27.35 17.72
N ILE A 36 -0.83 -28.58 17.54
CA ILE A 36 -2.28 -28.87 17.62
C ILE A 36 -2.83 -28.54 19.02
N LEU A 37 -2.08 -28.88 20.07
CA LEU A 37 -2.50 -28.62 21.45
C LEU A 37 -2.52 -27.12 21.77
N VAL A 38 -1.54 -26.35 21.28
CA VAL A 38 -1.51 -24.88 21.40
C VAL A 38 -2.69 -24.25 20.65
N MET A 39 -2.98 -24.67 19.41
CA MET A 39 -4.15 -24.17 18.67
C MET A 39 -5.46 -24.49 19.39
N HIS A 40 -5.61 -25.69 19.95
CA HIS A 40 -6.79 -26.07 20.72
C HIS A 40 -6.94 -25.27 22.03
N LEU A 41 -5.82 -24.96 22.71
CA LEU A 41 -5.83 -24.12 23.90
C LEU A 41 -6.15 -22.67 23.56
N MET A 42 -5.65 -22.13 22.45
CA MET A 42 -6.02 -20.79 21.97
C MET A 42 -7.52 -20.69 21.61
N GLU A 43 -8.10 -21.74 21.01
CA GLU A 43 -9.54 -21.80 20.74
C GLU A 43 -10.40 -21.95 22.01
N LYS A 44 -9.83 -22.56 23.07
CA LYS A 44 -10.49 -22.65 24.37
C LYS A 44 -10.44 -21.31 25.13
N ASP A 45 -9.37 -20.53 24.96
CA ASP A 45 -9.26 -19.19 25.56
C ASP A 45 -10.22 -18.21 24.88
N SER A 46 -10.39 -18.28 23.55
CA SER A 46 -11.39 -17.47 22.84
C SER A 46 -12.83 -17.79 23.27
N ARG A 47 -13.14 -19.06 23.56
CA ARG A 47 -14.46 -19.48 24.06
C ARG A 47 -14.69 -19.13 25.54
N SER A 48 -13.65 -18.73 26.27
CA SER A 48 -13.75 -18.30 27.68
C SER A 48 -14.07 -16.80 27.80
N GLN A 49 -13.88 -16.01 26.74
CA GLN A 49 -14.20 -14.57 26.70
C GLN A 49 -15.62 -14.24 26.21
N GLU A 50 -16.42 -15.22 25.77
CA GLU A 50 -17.82 -15.00 25.34
C GLU A 50 -18.87 -15.12 26.46
N ASN A 51 -18.48 -15.31 27.73
CA ASN A 51 -19.43 -15.48 28.85
C ASN A 51 -19.38 -14.35 29.92
N GLU A 52 -19.19 -13.10 29.50
CA GLU A 52 -19.44 -11.92 30.35
C GLU A 52 -20.22 -10.84 29.57
N GLU A 53 -21.42 -11.20 29.11
CA GLU A 53 -22.43 -10.24 28.65
C GLU A 53 -23.06 -9.58 29.89
N THR A 54 -22.56 -8.39 30.25
CA THR A 54 -23.08 -7.65 31.41
C THR A 54 -24.21 -6.71 30.99
N ASP A 55 -25.41 -7.10 31.41
CA ASP A 55 -26.70 -6.39 31.50
C ASP A 55 -26.57 -4.89 31.83
N CYS A 56 -26.95 -4.01 30.89
CA CYS A 56 -27.13 -2.58 31.18
C CYS A 56 -28.62 -2.30 31.43
N ARG A 57 -29.04 -2.39 32.70
CA ARG A 57 -30.37 -1.96 33.15
C ARG A 57 -30.48 -0.44 33.17
N THR A 58 -31.66 0.00 32.74
CA THR A 58 -32.19 1.35 32.75
C THR A 58 -32.04 2.05 34.10
N ALA A 59 -31.47 3.26 34.09
CA ALA A 59 -31.60 4.22 35.18
C ALA A 59 -32.28 5.49 34.65
N LYS A 60 -33.47 5.73 35.19
CA LYS A 60 -34.32 6.90 35.05
C LYS A 60 -33.71 8.11 35.77
N ASP A 61 -33.84 9.26 35.12
CA ASP A 61 -34.31 10.54 35.66
C ASP A 61 -33.41 11.33 36.64
N PHE A 62 -32.95 12.49 36.17
CA PHE A 62 -32.62 13.62 37.03
C PHE A 62 -32.93 14.93 36.29
N ASP A 63 -34.20 15.33 36.37
CA ASP A 63 -34.65 16.68 36.02
C ASP A 63 -34.03 17.71 36.98
N GLN A 64 -33.27 18.66 36.43
CA GLN A 64 -33.16 19.99 37.05
C GLN A 64 -32.96 21.06 35.97
N ALA A 65 -34.04 21.77 35.67
CA ALA A 65 -34.06 22.96 34.81
C ALA A 65 -33.40 24.16 35.53
N LEU A 66 -32.59 24.93 34.78
CA LEU A 66 -32.09 26.28 35.10
C LEU A 66 -31.54 26.91 33.79
N PRO A 67 -31.49 28.25 33.66
CA PRO A 67 -32.42 29.04 32.85
C PRO A 67 -31.91 29.42 31.44
N LEU A 68 -32.85 29.85 30.61
CA LEU A 68 -32.67 30.38 29.25
C LEU A 68 -31.76 31.62 29.25
N ASP A 69 -30.51 31.43 28.82
CA ASP A 69 -29.70 32.50 28.25
C ASP A 69 -29.63 32.29 26.73
N GLU A 70 -29.83 33.38 25.99
CA GLU A 70 -29.73 33.47 24.53
C GLU A 70 -28.32 33.10 24.06
N VAL A 71 -28.09 31.81 23.79
CA VAL A 71 -26.90 31.34 23.10
C VAL A 71 -27.31 31.04 21.66
N SER A 72 -26.73 31.82 20.73
CA SER A 72 -26.67 31.56 19.30
C SER A 72 -26.74 30.06 19.03
N SER A 73 -27.75 29.61 18.29
CA SER A 73 -27.90 28.21 17.89
C SER A 73 -26.55 27.72 17.38
N GLN A 74 -25.82 26.95 18.19
CA GLN A 74 -24.61 26.28 17.74
C GLN A 74 -25.09 25.36 16.62
N LYS A 75 -24.84 25.79 15.37
CA LYS A 75 -25.11 24.98 14.19
C LYS A 75 -24.24 23.74 14.38
N VAL A 76 -24.85 22.63 14.78
CA VAL A 76 -24.15 21.35 14.94
C VAL A 76 -23.91 20.84 13.52
N CYS A 77 -22.73 21.12 12.97
CA CYS A 77 -22.34 20.61 11.66
C CYS A 77 -21.70 19.23 11.80
N SER A 78 -22.04 18.32 10.89
CA SER A 78 -21.49 16.98 10.75
C SER A 78 -20.69 16.85 9.46
N TYR A 79 -19.71 15.95 9.44
CA TYR A 79 -19.05 15.53 8.19
C TYR A 79 -20.05 15.00 7.15
N TYR A 80 -21.14 14.38 7.63
CA TYR A 80 -22.22 13.89 6.78
C TYR A 80 -22.91 15.01 6.00
N ASP A 81 -23.04 16.21 6.58
CA ASP A 81 -23.66 17.36 5.92
C ASP A 81 -22.84 17.80 4.70
N VAL A 82 -21.51 17.73 4.80
CA VAL A 82 -20.60 18.01 3.69
C VAL A 82 -20.71 16.92 2.62
N LEU A 83 -20.73 15.64 3.01
CA LEU A 83 -20.89 14.53 2.06
C LEU A 83 -22.24 14.61 1.31
N GLN A 84 -23.30 14.99 2.01
CA GLN A 84 -24.63 15.22 1.41
C GLN A 84 -24.61 16.41 0.46
N HIS A 85 -23.95 17.52 0.83
CA HIS A 85 -23.79 18.68 -0.03
C HIS A 85 -23.03 18.35 -1.32
N LEU A 86 -21.96 17.58 -1.21
CA LEU A 86 -21.17 17.08 -2.34
C LEU A 86 -21.87 15.95 -3.11
N ASN A 87 -23.04 15.50 -2.64
CA ASN A 87 -23.81 14.38 -3.21
C ASN A 87 -23.01 13.07 -3.35
N VAL A 88 -22.09 12.82 -2.42
CA VAL A 88 -21.25 11.62 -2.40
C VAL A 88 -22.07 10.45 -1.89
N SER A 89 -22.46 9.54 -2.80
CA SER A 89 -23.23 8.34 -2.47
C SER A 89 -22.84 7.18 -3.38
N LYS A 90 -23.08 5.94 -2.93
CA LYS A 90 -22.73 4.72 -3.70
C LYS A 90 -23.44 4.64 -5.06
N ASN A 91 -24.58 5.30 -5.20
CA ASN A 91 -25.38 5.30 -6.43
C ASN A 91 -25.04 6.48 -7.36
N ASN A 92 -24.17 7.41 -6.94
CA ASN A 92 -23.82 8.55 -7.76
C ASN A 92 -22.59 8.24 -8.62
N GLU A 93 -22.86 7.73 -9.81
CA GLU A 93 -21.87 7.28 -10.80
C GLU A 93 -20.84 8.36 -11.18
N ILE A 94 -21.18 9.65 -11.08
CA ILE A 94 -20.28 10.75 -11.46
C ILE A 94 -19.00 10.80 -10.62
N HIS A 95 -19.09 10.39 -9.35
CA HIS A 95 -17.96 10.45 -8.43
C HIS A 95 -17.08 9.23 -8.51
N THR A 96 -17.53 8.11 -9.10
CA THR A 96 -16.83 6.83 -9.07
C THR A 96 -16.36 6.36 -10.44
N LEU A 97 -17.11 6.66 -11.51
CA LEU A 97 -16.82 6.13 -12.85
C LEU A 97 -15.84 6.98 -13.65
N THR A 98 -15.85 8.30 -13.46
CA THR A 98 -15.11 9.23 -14.32
C THR A 98 -14.04 10.02 -13.56
N ARG A 99 -12.94 10.32 -14.25
CA ARG A 99 -11.85 11.15 -13.73
C ARG A 99 -12.40 12.51 -13.24
N PRO A 100 -12.01 12.99 -12.05
CA PRO A 100 -12.64 14.13 -11.39
C PRO A 100 -12.07 15.47 -11.88
N VAL A 101 -12.32 15.79 -13.15
CA VAL A 101 -11.97 17.07 -13.77
C VAL A 101 -13.19 17.69 -14.42
N LEU A 102 -13.31 19.03 -14.34
CA LEU A 102 -14.36 19.74 -15.07
C LEU A 102 -14.06 19.85 -16.57
N ASP A 103 -12.78 19.98 -16.90
CA ASP A 103 -12.26 20.09 -18.27
C ASP A 103 -11.41 18.86 -18.60
N HIS A 104 -11.89 18.03 -19.53
CA HIS A 104 -11.24 16.79 -19.92
C HIS A 104 -9.84 16.99 -20.54
N THR A 105 -9.50 18.20 -21.00
CA THR A 105 -8.18 18.49 -21.57
C THR A 105 -7.09 18.63 -20.51
N LYS A 106 -7.47 18.85 -19.24
CA LYS A 106 -6.53 19.00 -18.13
C LYS A 106 -6.14 17.63 -17.55
N PRO A 107 -4.85 17.37 -17.32
CA PRO A 107 -4.41 16.15 -16.62
C PRO A 107 -4.72 16.26 -15.12
N THR A 108 -4.97 15.13 -14.47
CA THR A 108 -4.95 15.03 -13.01
C THR A 108 -3.52 14.76 -12.56
N ASP A 109 -2.92 15.71 -11.84
CA ASP A 109 -1.62 15.51 -11.19
C ASP A 109 -1.81 14.60 -9.96
N VAL A 110 -1.14 13.45 -9.94
CA VAL A 110 -1.14 12.50 -8.82
C VAL A 110 0.27 12.46 -8.23
N TYR A 111 0.39 12.89 -6.98
CA TYR A 111 1.65 12.88 -6.24
C TYR A 111 1.83 11.52 -5.56
N LEU A 112 2.95 10.86 -5.83
CA LEU A 112 3.31 9.57 -5.27
C LEU A 112 4.51 9.72 -4.33
N GLU A 113 4.34 9.34 -3.07
CA GLU A 113 5.43 9.11 -2.13
C GLU A 113 5.53 7.61 -1.86
N VAL A 114 6.71 7.04 -2.08
CA VAL A 114 6.94 5.61 -1.95
C VAL A 114 8.04 5.42 -0.93
N ALA A 115 7.70 4.72 0.14
CA ALA A 115 8.67 4.26 1.10
C ALA A 115 8.78 2.74 0.97
N PHE A 116 10.00 2.20 0.90
CA PHE A 116 10.25 0.76 0.63
C PHE A 116 9.94 -0.16 1.83
N TYR A 117 8.95 0.22 2.64
CA TYR A 117 8.26 -0.61 3.60
C TYR A 117 6.77 -0.61 3.23
N ALA A 118 6.40 -1.20 2.09
CA ALA A 118 5.00 -1.51 1.82
C ALA A 118 3.99 -0.33 1.94
N ILE A 119 4.38 0.94 1.75
CA ILE A 119 3.45 2.08 1.82
C ILE A 119 3.62 2.97 0.59
N LEU A 120 2.51 3.17 -0.11
CA LEU A 120 2.32 4.11 -1.19
C LEU A 120 1.38 5.22 -0.71
N ASP A 121 1.89 6.43 -0.58
CA ASP A 121 1.07 7.60 -0.31
C ASP A 121 0.71 8.31 -1.62
N MET A 122 -0.59 8.53 -1.82
CA MET A 122 -1.15 9.12 -3.02
C MET A 122 -1.96 10.36 -2.69
N LEU A 123 -1.65 11.46 -3.38
CA LEU A 123 -2.43 12.69 -3.32
C LEU A 123 -2.88 13.10 -4.72
N TRP A 124 -4.17 13.36 -4.90
CA TRP A 124 -4.71 13.90 -6.14
C TRP A 124 -5.75 14.98 -5.88
N HIS A 125 -6.04 15.80 -6.88
CA HIS A 125 -7.06 16.84 -6.80
C HIS A 125 -8.30 16.46 -7.58
N SER A 126 -9.47 16.74 -7.01
CA SER A 126 -10.78 16.54 -7.59
C SER A 126 -11.54 17.87 -7.60
N ASP A 127 -11.81 18.40 -8.80
CA ASP A 127 -12.55 19.65 -8.95
C ASP A 127 -14.00 19.53 -8.40
N LEU A 128 -14.52 18.30 -8.37
CA LEU A 128 -15.90 17.97 -7.99
C LEU A 128 -16.11 17.83 -6.47
N LEU A 129 -15.04 17.80 -5.68
CA LEU A 129 -15.08 17.50 -4.25
C LEU A 129 -14.63 18.69 -3.38
N SER A 130 -14.86 19.92 -3.85
CA SER A 130 -14.53 21.14 -3.12
C SER A 130 -15.75 21.75 -2.43
N TRP A 131 -15.57 22.33 -1.24
CA TRP A 131 -16.61 23.05 -0.49
C TRP A 131 -16.02 24.27 0.23
N ASP A 132 -16.85 25.28 0.52
CA ASP A 132 -16.45 26.40 1.39
C ASP A 132 -16.58 25.97 2.86
N PRO A 133 -15.47 25.92 3.65
CA PRO A 133 -15.54 25.58 5.06
C PRO A 133 -16.53 26.45 5.86
N LYS A 134 -16.74 27.72 5.47
CA LYS A 134 -17.61 28.65 6.20
C LYS A 134 -19.06 28.18 6.26
N ASP A 135 -19.51 27.47 5.23
CA ASP A 135 -20.88 26.95 5.17
C ASP A 135 -21.07 25.75 6.12
N PHE A 136 -19.98 25.07 6.44
CA PHE A 136 -19.92 23.83 7.21
C PHE A 136 -19.07 23.97 8.47
N CYS A 137 -19.33 24.99 9.28
CA CYS A 137 -18.69 25.20 10.59
C CYS A 137 -17.14 25.18 10.56
N ASN A 138 -16.54 25.66 9.48
CA ASN A 138 -15.10 25.63 9.21
C ASN A 138 -14.50 24.22 9.14
N ILE A 139 -15.27 23.21 8.72
CA ILE A 139 -14.75 21.87 8.42
C ILE A 139 -13.82 21.97 7.21
N THR A 140 -12.53 21.74 7.42
CA THR A 140 -11.50 21.75 6.36
C THR A 140 -11.11 20.36 5.87
N THR A 141 -11.39 19.32 6.66
CA THR A 141 -10.95 17.96 6.39
C THR A 141 -12.00 16.98 6.85
N ILE A 142 -12.32 15.99 6.01
CA ILE A 142 -13.19 14.86 6.32
C ILE A 142 -12.31 13.61 6.35
N PRO A 143 -12.03 13.05 7.54
CA PRO A 143 -11.36 11.76 7.63
C PRO A 143 -12.34 10.62 7.35
N SER A 144 -11.80 9.44 7.03
CA SER A 144 -12.53 8.17 6.95
C SER A 144 -13.65 8.10 5.90
N VAL A 145 -13.44 8.70 4.72
CA VAL A 145 -14.39 8.55 3.60
C VAL A 145 -14.14 7.22 2.90
N PRO A 146 -15.16 6.37 2.68
CA PRO A 146 -14.98 5.11 1.95
C PRO A 146 -14.44 5.33 0.54
N ASP A 147 -13.41 4.57 0.17
CA ASP A 147 -12.70 4.68 -1.10
C ASP A 147 -13.50 4.14 -2.32
N GLU A 148 -14.62 3.45 -2.07
CA GLU A 148 -15.58 3.03 -3.10
C GLU A 148 -16.46 4.19 -3.60
N LEU A 149 -16.56 5.29 -2.85
CA LEU A 149 -17.48 6.40 -3.14
C LEU A 149 -16.85 7.50 -4.00
N ILE A 150 -15.53 7.45 -4.17
CA ILE A 150 -14.75 8.47 -4.85
C ILE A 150 -13.82 7.78 -5.85
N TRP A 151 -13.68 8.38 -7.02
CA TRP A 151 -12.77 7.95 -8.07
C TRP A 151 -11.34 8.00 -7.53
N LYS A 152 -10.59 6.94 -7.77
CA LYS A 152 -9.17 6.82 -7.41
C LYS A 152 -8.36 6.35 -8.61
N PRO A 153 -7.11 6.82 -8.77
CA PRO A 153 -6.25 6.39 -9.85
C PRO A 153 -5.85 4.92 -9.68
N ASP A 154 -5.62 4.26 -10.79
CA ASP A 154 -5.33 2.84 -10.92
C ASP A 154 -3.82 2.58 -11.06
N ILE A 155 -3.09 2.86 -9.98
CA ILE A 155 -1.63 2.78 -9.95
C ILE A 155 -1.15 1.33 -9.80
N ILE A 156 -0.27 0.90 -10.70
CA ILE A 156 0.37 -0.42 -10.74
C ILE A 156 1.90 -0.30 -10.85
N ILE A 157 2.60 -1.36 -10.45
CA ILE A 157 4.05 -1.49 -10.62
C ILE A 157 4.32 -2.40 -11.81
N LYS A 158 5.06 -1.92 -12.82
CA LYS A 158 5.31 -2.67 -14.06
C LYS A 158 6.09 -3.98 -13.82
N GLU A 159 7.01 -3.96 -12.86
CA GLU A 159 7.89 -5.08 -12.54
C GLU A 159 7.28 -6.09 -11.56
N MET A 160 6.01 -5.92 -11.16
CA MET A 160 5.35 -6.87 -10.24
C MET A 160 5.06 -8.21 -10.93
N THR A 161 5.36 -9.31 -10.25
CA THR A 161 5.11 -10.69 -10.74
C THR A 161 3.93 -11.36 -10.07
N ASP A 162 3.52 -10.84 -8.91
CA ASP A 162 2.42 -11.36 -8.11
C ASP A 162 1.47 -10.21 -7.78
N LEU A 163 0.23 -10.56 -7.41
CA LEU A 163 -0.76 -9.58 -6.98
C LEU A 163 -0.33 -8.95 -5.66
N ASP A 164 -0.80 -7.73 -5.43
CA ASP A 164 -0.66 -7.05 -4.15
C ASP A 164 -1.32 -7.88 -3.04
N LYS A 165 -0.54 -8.28 -2.04
CA LYS A 165 -0.98 -9.08 -0.89
C LYS A 165 -1.33 -8.24 0.33
N ALA A 166 -1.23 -6.91 0.23
CA ALA A 166 -1.63 -6.04 1.33
C ALA A 166 -3.16 -6.08 1.53
N PRO A 167 -3.63 -5.99 2.78
CA PRO A 167 -5.04 -5.71 3.05
C PRO A 167 -5.46 -4.41 2.36
N PRO A 168 -6.64 -4.34 1.73
CA PRO A 168 -7.12 -3.11 1.10
C PRO A 168 -7.28 -2.01 2.15
N THR A 169 -7.01 -0.76 1.77
CA THR A 169 -7.24 0.42 2.61
C THR A 169 -8.59 1.07 2.26
N PRO A 170 -9.67 0.77 3.02
CA PRO A 170 -11.04 1.10 2.60
C PRO A 170 -11.42 2.58 2.79
N TYR A 171 -10.55 3.37 3.41
CA TYR A 171 -10.84 4.75 3.77
C TYR A 171 -9.76 5.71 3.30
N LEU A 172 -10.16 6.92 2.95
CA LEU A 172 -9.31 8.02 2.53
C LEU A 172 -9.66 9.32 3.27
N THR A 173 -8.81 10.33 3.13
CA THR A 173 -9.01 11.66 3.71
C THR A 173 -9.29 12.68 2.60
N LEU A 174 -10.36 13.45 2.76
CA LEU A 174 -10.75 14.51 1.84
C LEU A 174 -10.53 15.89 2.45
N TYR A 175 -9.94 16.81 1.69
CA TYR A 175 -9.72 18.19 2.09
C TYR A 175 -10.69 19.15 1.39
N SER A 176 -11.04 20.26 2.04
CA SER A 176 -12.05 21.21 1.55
C SER A 176 -11.70 21.88 0.23
N ASN A 177 -10.42 21.92 -0.10
CA ASN A 177 -9.93 22.41 -1.37
C ASN A 177 -10.13 21.39 -2.51
N GLY A 178 -10.67 20.19 -2.28
CA GLY A 178 -10.82 19.13 -3.28
C GLY A 178 -9.62 18.17 -3.38
N THR A 179 -8.60 18.32 -2.53
CA THR A 179 -7.50 17.35 -2.47
C THR A 179 -7.95 16.08 -1.76
N VAL A 180 -7.59 14.93 -2.31
CA VAL A 180 -7.84 13.60 -1.78
C VAL A 180 -6.51 12.96 -1.42
N HIS A 181 -6.43 12.35 -0.25
CA HIS A 181 -5.24 11.70 0.29
C HIS A 181 -5.55 10.26 0.64
N GLN A 182 -4.78 9.33 0.08
CA GLN A 182 -4.90 7.91 0.34
C GLN A 182 -3.53 7.30 0.65
N ASN A 183 -3.41 6.74 1.84
CA ASN A 183 -2.31 5.86 2.19
C ASN A 183 -2.70 4.41 1.83
N LYS A 184 -1.91 3.76 0.99
CA LYS A 184 -2.12 2.38 0.54
C LYS A 184 -0.96 1.51 0.99
N GLY A 185 -1.27 0.49 1.78
CA GLY A 185 -0.33 -0.61 2.04
C GLY A 185 -0.10 -1.44 0.77
N MET A 186 1.13 -1.87 0.50
CA MET A 186 1.49 -2.66 -0.68
C MET A 186 2.46 -3.78 -0.33
N VAL A 187 2.08 -5.03 -0.60
CA VAL A 187 2.98 -6.18 -0.47
C VAL A 187 3.15 -6.81 -1.84
N VAL A 188 4.24 -6.44 -2.52
CA VAL A 188 4.49 -6.81 -3.92
C VAL A 188 5.76 -7.63 -4.06
N VAL A 189 5.73 -8.61 -4.96
CA VAL A 189 6.91 -9.34 -5.42
C VAL A 189 7.28 -8.79 -6.79
N THR A 190 8.53 -8.39 -6.99
CA THR A 190 8.98 -7.73 -8.22
C THR A 190 10.19 -8.42 -8.84
N THR A 191 10.34 -8.29 -10.16
CA THR A 191 11.55 -8.74 -10.84
C THR A 191 12.67 -7.72 -10.72
N CYS A 192 13.87 -8.17 -10.34
CA CYS A 192 15.08 -7.35 -10.35
C CYS A 192 16.19 -8.05 -11.14
N LYS A 193 16.82 -7.31 -12.07
CA LYS A 193 17.93 -7.84 -12.87
C LYS A 193 19.21 -7.83 -12.03
N MET A 194 19.64 -9.01 -11.61
CA MET A 194 20.88 -9.14 -10.84
C MET A 194 22.12 -9.00 -11.73
N ASN A 195 23.10 -8.22 -11.27
CA ASN A 195 24.44 -8.19 -11.84
C ASN A 195 25.39 -8.93 -10.89
N ILE A 196 25.99 -10.02 -11.36
CA ILE A 196 26.87 -10.91 -10.57
C ILE A 196 28.37 -10.75 -10.91
N TYR A 197 28.72 -9.69 -11.64
CA TYR A 197 30.09 -9.50 -12.13
C TYR A 197 31.11 -9.28 -11.00
N SER A 198 30.70 -8.70 -9.88
CA SER A 198 31.56 -8.32 -8.75
C SER A 198 31.29 -9.16 -7.50
N PHE A 199 30.69 -10.35 -7.66
CA PHE A 199 30.34 -11.23 -6.56
C PHE A 199 31.59 -11.54 -5.72
N PRO A 200 31.53 -11.43 -4.37
CA PRO A 200 30.38 -11.20 -3.49
C PRO A 200 30.14 -9.73 -3.06
N PHE A 201 30.81 -8.74 -3.68
CA PHE A 201 30.66 -7.31 -3.36
C PHE A 201 29.68 -6.60 -4.31
N ASP A 202 28.67 -7.33 -4.77
CA ASP A 202 27.75 -6.83 -5.78
C ASP A 202 26.78 -5.79 -5.21
N THR A 203 26.61 -4.70 -5.96
CA THR A 203 25.52 -3.74 -5.77
C THR A 203 24.39 -4.10 -6.72
N GLN A 204 23.19 -4.32 -6.19
CA GLN A 204 22.00 -4.57 -6.99
C GLN A 204 21.18 -3.29 -7.13
N ARG A 205 20.71 -3.05 -8.35
CA ARG A 205 19.84 -1.91 -8.69
C ARG A 205 18.52 -2.45 -9.21
N CYS A 206 17.47 -2.29 -8.40
CA CYS A 206 16.13 -2.78 -8.71
C CYS A 206 15.25 -1.60 -9.12
N ASN A 207 14.63 -1.72 -10.29
CA ASN A 207 13.73 -0.71 -10.83
C ASN A 207 12.29 -1.02 -10.42
N LEU A 208 11.60 -0.02 -9.88
CA LEU A 208 10.16 -0.02 -9.67
C LEU A 208 9.55 1.12 -10.48
N SER A 209 8.79 0.78 -11.51
CA SER A 209 8.14 1.73 -12.41
C SER A 209 6.65 1.78 -12.09
N PHE A 210 6.19 2.90 -11.53
CA PHE A 210 4.77 3.16 -11.29
C PHE A 210 4.11 3.71 -12.55
N ASN A 211 2.99 3.11 -12.92
CA ASN A 211 2.18 3.49 -14.07
C ASN A 211 0.68 3.31 -13.77
N SER A 212 -0.18 3.91 -14.59
CA SER A 212 -1.63 3.66 -14.59
C SER A 212 -1.98 2.56 -15.60
N ILE A 213 -2.90 1.66 -15.24
CA ILE A 213 -3.35 0.58 -16.15
C ILE A 213 -4.26 1.10 -17.27
N THR A 214 -5.18 2.01 -16.98
CA THR A 214 -6.08 2.65 -17.98
C THR A 214 -5.34 3.53 -18.98
N ASN A 215 -4.19 4.11 -18.59
CA ASN A 215 -3.31 4.79 -19.55
C ASN A 215 -2.61 3.83 -20.53
N THR A 216 -2.79 2.51 -20.45
CA THR A 216 -2.19 1.57 -21.40
C THR A 216 -3.12 1.21 -22.58
N ASP A 217 -4.37 1.68 -22.59
CA ASP A 217 -5.34 1.36 -23.65
C ASP A 217 -5.14 2.21 -24.91
N PHE A 218 -4.24 1.73 -25.77
CA PHE A 218 -4.43 1.52 -27.21
C PHE A 218 -5.61 2.24 -27.90
N SER A 219 -5.59 3.58 -27.95
CA SER A 219 -6.36 4.31 -28.96
C SER A 219 -5.52 4.46 -30.23
N LEU A 220 -5.56 3.43 -31.09
CA LEU A 220 -5.09 3.44 -32.48
C LEU A 220 -5.86 4.47 -33.34
N SER A 221 -5.80 5.75 -33.00
CA SER A 221 -6.20 6.80 -33.94
C SER A 221 -5.10 7.84 -34.00
N SER A 222 -4.34 7.79 -35.09
CA SER A 222 -3.17 8.62 -35.40
C SER A 222 -3.42 10.14 -35.43
N ASN A 223 -4.64 10.59 -35.14
CA ASN A 223 -5.05 11.98 -35.24
C ASN A 223 -5.81 12.48 -33.99
N SER A 224 -5.98 11.64 -32.97
CA SER A 224 -6.53 12.08 -31.68
C SER A 224 -5.35 12.38 -30.77
N ILE A 225 -5.27 13.62 -30.28
CA ILE A 225 -4.37 14.00 -29.20
C ILE A 225 -4.75 13.11 -28.01
N SER A 226 -4.11 11.95 -27.89
CA SER A 226 -4.30 11.04 -26.76
C SER A 226 -3.95 11.83 -25.52
N GLY A 227 -5.00 12.30 -24.84
CA GLY A 227 -4.88 13.20 -23.71
C GLY A 227 -4.03 12.53 -22.64
N LYS A 228 -3.14 13.30 -22.03
CA LYS A 228 -2.44 12.88 -20.81
C LYS A 228 -3.51 12.71 -19.72
N GLU A 229 -4.05 11.51 -19.56
CA GLU A 229 -5.18 11.31 -18.65
C GLU A 229 -4.71 11.44 -17.20
N LEU A 230 -3.57 10.84 -16.87
CA LEU A 230 -2.93 10.95 -15.57
C LEU A 230 -1.47 11.35 -15.71
N LYS A 231 -1.03 12.24 -14.81
CA LYS A 231 0.37 12.64 -14.70
C LYS A 231 0.87 12.29 -13.30
N LEU A 232 1.73 11.27 -13.25
CA LEU A 232 2.35 10.83 -12.01
C LEU A 232 3.54 11.74 -11.69
N ILE A 233 3.59 12.27 -10.48
CA ILE A 233 4.65 13.16 -10.02
C ILE A 233 5.22 12.57 -8.73
N PRO A 234 6.55 12.38 -8.61
CA PRO A 234 7.12 12.01 -7.33
C PRO A 234 6.95 13.19 -6.36
N ALA A 235 6.36 12.93 -5.19
CA ALA A 235 6.25 13.93 -4.14
C ALA A 235 7.64 14.31 -3.59
N ASP A 236 8.53 13.33 -3.54
CA ASP A 236 9.86 13.45 -2.96
C ASP A 236 10.99 13.52 -3.98
N THR A 237 12.05 14.23 -3.58
CA THR A 237 13.35 14.14 -4.26
C THR A 237 14.07 12.84 -3.90
N SER A 238 15.04 12.42 -4.72
CA SER A 238 15.85 11.22 -4.42
C SER A 238 16.49 11.25 -3.02
N LYS A 239 16.86 12.44 -2.54
CA LYS A 239 17.46 12.60 -1.21
C LYS A 239 16.44 12.36 -0.09
N LEU A 240 15.24 12.92 -0.19
CA LEU A 240 14.18 12.74 0.81
C LEU A 240 13.67 11.30 0.81
N ALA A 241 13.38 10.75 -0.36
CA ALA A 241 12.97 9.36 -0.51
C ALA A 241 14.01 8.39 0.09
N THR A 242 15.30 8.68 -0.06
CA THR A 242 16.37 7.89 0.56
C THR A 242 16.36 7.98 2.09
N LEU A 243 16.13 9.16 2.66
CA LEU A 243 16.08 9.35 4.12
C LEU A 243 14.88 8.61 4.72
N TRP A 244 13.68 8.84 4.18
CA TRP A 244 12.47 8.18 4.62
C TRP A 244 12.59 6.66 4.51
N THR A 245 13.07 6.16 3.37
CA THR A 245 13.27 4.72 3.15
C THR A 245 14.24 4.12 4.16
N ARG A 246 15.28 4.85 4.57
CA ARG A 246 16.25 4.34 5.56
C ARG A 246 15.64 4.18 6.95
N GLU A 247 14.71 5.06 7.34
CA GLU A 247 14.07 5.01 8.66
C GLU A 247 13.13 3.80 8.83
N VAL A 248 12.63 3.28 7.72
CA VAL A 248 11.47 2.37 7.70
C VAL A 248 11.79 1.00 7.09
N LEU A 249 12.77 0.91 6.19
CA LEU A 249 13.14 -0.33 5.53
C LEU A 249 13.88 -1.23 6.52
N GLN A 250 13.30 -2.40 6.79
CA GLN A 250 13.95 -3.47 7.52
C GLN A 250 14.35 -4.55 6.53
N THR A 251 15.66 -4.70 6.32
CA THR A 251 16.20 -5.80 5.51
C THR A 251 16.42 -7.03 6.40
N GLN A 252 16.24 -8.22 5.84
CA GLN A 252 16.76 -9.44 6.47
C GLN A 252 18.27 -9.47 6.25
N ASP A 253 19.04 -9.87 7.27
CA ASP A 253 20.47 -9.60 7.54
C ASP A 253 21.51 -9.73 6.39
N GLU A 254 21.12 -10.16 5.19
CA GLU A 254 21.96 -10.31 4.01
C GLU A 254 22.13 -9.03 3.18
N TRP A 255 21.14 -8.13 3.16
CA TRP A 255 21.14 -6.94 2.32
C TRP A 255 21.11 -5.65 3.13
N GLU A 256 21.90 -4.67 2.71
CA GLU A 256 21.87 -3.31 3.22
C GLU A 256 21.35 -2.34 2.16
N PHE A 257 20.60 -1.35 2.62
CA PHE A 257 20.04 -0.31 1.79
C PHE A 257 21.00 0.87 1.63
N CYS A 258 21.35 1.22 0.39
CA CYS A 258 22.17 2.39 0.10
C CYS A 258 21.32 3.64 -0.13
N ASN A 259 20.52 3.64 -1.21
CA ASN A 259 19.79 4.81 -1.67
C ASN A 259 18.60 4.47 -2.58
N VAL A 260 17.73 5.45 -2.76
CA VAL A 260 16.67 5.48 -3.76
C VAL A 260 16.95 6.62 -4.73
N LYS A 261 17.02 6.30 -6.02
CA LYS A 261 17.00 7.30 -7.08
C LYS A 261 15.59 7.41 -7.66
N VAL A 262 15.03 8.60 -7.63
CA VAL A 262 13.69 8.91 -8.14
C VAL A 262 13.83 9.69 -9.43
N THR A 263 13.21 9.20 -10.49
CA THR A 263 13.17 9.85 -11.80
C THR A 263 11.76 9.86 -12.34
N ASN A 264 11.32 11.02 -12.80
CA ASN A 264 10.10 11.16 -13.57
C ASN A 264 10.48 11.19 -15.06
N SER A 265 10.02 10.21 -15.82
CA SER A 265 10.28 10.12 -17.26
C SER A 265 8.99 9.97 -18.02
N ASN A 266 8.95 10.64 -19.17
CA ASN A 266 7.98 10.39 -20.21
C ASN A 266 8.46 9.16 -20.97
N SER A 267 7.74 8.04 -20.87
CA SER A 267 8.05 6.85 -21.67
C SER A 267 7.49 7.05 -23.08
N GLU A 268 8.36 7.04 -24.08
CA GLU A 268 7.98 6.96 -25.50
C GLU A 268 7.96 5.49 -25.89
N ASP A 269 6.76 4.90 -26.00
CA ASP A 269 6.62 3.57 -26.58
C ASP A 269 6.35 3.76 -28.07
N VAL A 270 7.37 3.49 -28.91
CA VAL A 270 7.33 3.51 -30.40
C VAL A 270 7.42 4.92 -31.03
N PRO A 271 8.12 5.10 -32.18
CA PRO A 271 8.12 6.38 -32.87
C PRO A 271 6.68 6.67 -33.35
N ASP A 272 6.14 7.81 -32.95
CA ASP A 272 4.78 8.34 -33.22
C ASP A 272 3.63 7.98 -32.26
N VAL A 273 3.87 7.43 -31.05
CA VAL A 273 2.78 7.10 -30.12
C VAL A 273 3.06 7.52 -28.66
N ILE A 274 2.19 8.42 -28.18
CA ILE A 274 1.77 8.77 -26.80
C ILE A 274 2.83 8.79 -25.68
N VAL A 275 2.95 9.98 -25.06
CA VAL A 275 3.80 10.24 -23.89
C VAL A 275 3.01 10.00 -22.60
N PHE A 276 3.29 8.90 -21.90
CA PHE A 276 2.80 8.67 -20.53
C PHE A 276 3.88 8.95 -19.49
N THR A 277 3.46 9.50 -18.35
CA THR A 277 4.38 9.85 -17.26
C THR A 277 4.58 8.66 -16.33
N VAL A 278 5.81 8.13 -16.35
CA VAL A 278 6.23 7.01 -15.50
C VAL A 278 7.11 7.55 -14.37
N CYS A 279 6.77 7.20 -13.13
CA CYS A 279 7.64 7.44 -11.99
C CYS A 279 8.49 6.20 -11.75
N LEU A 280 9.80 6.31 -12.04
CA LEU A 280 10.78 5.26 -11.86
C LEU A 280 11.55 5.50 -10.55
N TYR A 281 11.48 4.51 -9.66
CA TYR A 281 12.27 4.43 -8.44
C TYR A 281 13.31 3.33 -8.61
N VAL A 282 14.59 3.69 -8.51
CA VAL A 282 15.70 2.74 -8.56
C VAL A 282 16.23 2.54 -7.15
N LEU A 283 15.99 1.37 -6.60
CA LEU A 283 16.47 0.95 -5.29
C LEU A 283 17.87 0.36 -5.43
N THR A 284 18.82 0.89 -4.67
CA THR A 284 20.20 0.37 -4.63
C THR A 284 20.44 -0.39 -3.32
N LEU A 285 20.76 -1.67 -3.43
CA LEU A 285 21.04 -2.59 -2.32
C LEU A 285 22.44 -3.17 -2.44
N THR A 286 23.11 -3.42 -1.32
CA THR A 286 24.44 -4.07 -1.27
C THR A 286 24.41 -5.22 -0.29
N LEU A 287 25.23 -6.25 -0.51
CA LEU A 287 25.40 -7.31 0.48
C LEU A 287 26.08 -6.76 1.74
N THR A 288 25.65 -7.18 2.92
CA THR A 288 26.22 -6.76 4.23
C THR A 288 27.73 -7.01 4.32
N ALA A 289 28.25 -8.01 3.60
CA ALA A 289 29.69 -8.28 3.51
C ALA A 289 30.49 -7.20 2.75
N ALA A 290 29.83 -6.23 2.11
CA ALA A 290 30.39 -5.17 1.29
C ALA A 290 30.25 -3.78 1.95
N PHE A 291 30.44 -3.72 3.27
CA PHE A 291 30.17 -2.60 4.18
C PHE A 291 30.67 -1.20 3.73
N ASP A 292 31.66 -1.11 2.84
CA ASP A 292 32.23 0.16 2.34
C ASP A 292 31.61 0.66 1.00
N ALA A 293 30.68 -0.06 0.39
CA ALA A 293 30.19 0.27 -0.96
C ALA A 293 29.19 1.43 -1.03
N CYS A 294 28.35 1.64 0.00
CA CYS A 294 27.36 2.72 -0.02
C CYS A 294 27.97 4.11 0.27
N TYR A 295 29.15 4.20 0.90
CA TYR A 295 29.76 5.47 1.33
C TYR A 295 30.48 6.23 0.21
N HIS A 296 30.71 5.58 -0.95
CA HIS A 296 31.45 6.14 -2.08
C HIS A 296 30.57 6.51 -3.30
N MET A 297 29.23 6.52 -3.16
CA MET A 297 28.28 6.86 -4.24
C MET A 297 27.52 8.17 -4.02
#